data_AF-H8GZ66-F1
#
_entry.id   AF-H8GZ66-F1
#
_cell.length_a   1.000
_cell.length_b   1.000
_cell.length_c   1.000
_cell.angle_alpha   90.00
_cell.angle_beta   90.00
_cell.angle_gamma   90.00
#
_symmetry.space_group_name_H-M   'P 1'
#
loop_
_entity.id
_entity.type
_entity.pdbx_description
1 polymer ?
#
loop_
_entity_poly.entity_id
_entity_poly.type
_entity_poly.pdbx_seq_one_letter_code
_entity_poly.pdbx_strand_id
1 'polypeptide(L)'
;MPTDIQTTIDALSGDLSQIAPEDGTALIGSWLNDLEDADWRGAKTLHADLVSLRHQLESDAPDAGRISDLLVKLGESAERAAPEGGQVGEQVTKLASTLMDAGKRLA
;
A
#
# COMPACT_ATOMS: atom_id res chain seq x y z
N MET A 1 -10.85 -15.42 -1.07
CA MET A 1 -9.62 -15.99 -0.48
C MET A 1 -9.28 -15.16 0.75
N PRO A 2 -8.60 -15.67 1.78
CA PRO A 2 -8.26 -14.86 2.94
C PRO A 2 -7.30 -13.75 2.50
N THR A 3 -7.63 -12.53 2.90
CA THR A 3 -7.00 -11.25 2.56
C THR A 3 -5.49 -11.28 2.83
N ASP A 4 -4.67 -11.16 1.78
CA ASP A 4 -3.21 -11.08 1.85
C ASP A 4 -2.72 -9.67 2.26
N ILE A 5 -3.60 -8.87 2.88
CA ILE A 5 -3.26 -7.59 3.52
C ILE A 5 -2.15 -7.82 4.55
N GLN A 6 -2.21 -8.91 5.31
CA GLN A 6 -1.20 -9.23 6.30
C GLN A 6 0.14 -9.59 5.64
N THR A 7 0.12 -10.36 4.55
CA THR A 7 1.33 -10.67 3.75
C THR A 7 1.96 -9.40 3.17
N THR A 8 1.12 -8.46 2.71
CA THR A 8 1.55 -7.16 2.21
C THR A 8 2.16 -6.31 3.32
N ILE A 9 1.55 -6.29 4.52
CA ILE A 9 2.09 -5.63 5.71
C ILE A 9 3.44 -6.24 6.09
N ASP A 10 3.57 -7.56 6.13
CA ASP A 10 4.80 -8.24 6.53
C ASP A 10 5.93 -8.00 5.53
N ALA A 11 5.62 -8.01 4.23
CA ALA A 11 6.58 -7.66 3.19
C ALA A 11 7.02 -6.20 3.31
N LEU A 12 6.08 -5.25 3.40
CA LEU A 12 6.40 -3.82 3.53
C LEU A 12 7.06 -3.46 4.88
N SER A 13 6.79 -4.21 5.94
CA SER A 13 7.45 -4.04 7.26
C SER A 13 8.88 -4.58 7.27
N GLY A 14 9.21 -5.47 6.32
CA GLY A 14 10.54 -6.02 6.11
C GLY A 14 11.57 -4.99 5.63
N ASP A 15 12.71 -5.47 5.12
CA ASP A 15 13.76 -4.59 4.62
C ASP A 15 13.45 -4.17 3.18
N LEU A 16 12.78 -3.02 3.01
CA LEU A 16 12.42 -2.46 1.69
C LEU A 16 13.64 -2.14 0.82
N SER A 17 14.82 -2.00 1.42
CA SER A 17 16.07 -1.87 0.67
C SER A 17 16.44 -3.13 -0.11
N GLN A 18 15.84 -4.28 0.27
CA GLN A 18 15.99 -5.57 -0.42
C GLN A 18 14.77 -5.94 -1.28
N ILE A 19 13.69 -5.17 -1.20
CA ILE A 19 12.48 -5.43 -1.98
C ILE A 19 12.72 -4.89 -3.38
N ALA A 20 12.82 -5.79 -4.35
CA ALA A 20 12.91 -5.40 -5.73
C ALA A 20 11.61 -4.67 -6.14
N PRO A 21 11.65 -3.67 -7.04
CA PRO A 21 10.46 -2.97 -7.50
C PRO A 21 9.37 -3.93 -8.04
N GLU A 22 9.80 -5.04 -8.62
CA GLU A 22 8.99 -6.17 -9.09
C GLU A 22 8.22 -6.88 -7.95
N ASP A 23 8.82 -7.05 -6.76
CA ASP A 23 8.13 -7.60 -5.59
C ASP A 23 7.13 -6.59 -5.02
N GLY A 24 7.50 -5.31 -4.97
CA GLY A 24 6.61 -4.23 -4.52
C GLY A 24 5.36 -4.10 -5.40
N THR A 25 5.52 -4.19 -6.72
CA THR A 25 4.41 -4.12 -7.70
C THR A 25 3.52 -5.35 -7.65
N ALA A 26 4.08 -6.55 -7.42
CA ALA A 26 3.30 -7.77 -7.21
C ALA A 26 2.42 -7.70 -5.94
N LEU A 27 2.99 -7.22 -4.83
CA LEU A 27 2.26 -7.02 -3.57
C LEU A 27 1.12 -6.02 -3.72
N ILE A 28 1.39 -4.87 -4.35
CA ILE A 28 0.35 -3.87 -4.66
C ILE A 28 -0.73 -4.47 -5.56
N GLY A 29 -0.33 -5.28 -6.55
CA GLY A 29 -1.27 -5.97 -7.45
C GLY A 29 -2.25 -6.90 -6.72
N SER A 30 -1.76 -7.68 -5.74
CA SER A 30 -2.63 -8.52 -4.90
C SER A 30 -3.61 -7.67 -4.11
N TRP A 31 -3.14 -6.55 -3.57
CA TRP A 31 -3.97 -5.67 -2.75
C TRP A 31 -5.02 -4.90 -3.55
N LEU A 32 -4.70 -4.51 -4.79
CA LEU A 32 -5.66 -3.94 -5.73
C LEU A 32 -6.81 -4.90 -5.99
N ASN A 33 -6.51 -6.18 -6.24
CA ASN A 33 -7.55 -7.20 -6.46
C ASN A 33 -8.46 -7.35 -5.23
N ASP A 34 -7.88 -7.34 -4.03
CA ASP A 34 -8.65 -7.41 -2.77
C ASP A 34 -9.55 -6.18 -2.56
N LEU A 35 -9.08 -4.99 -2.94
CA LEU A 35 -9.84 -3.74 -2.82
C LEU A 35 -10.94 -3.60 -3.87
N GLU A 36 -10.78 -4.24 -5.02
CA GLU A 36 -11.80 -4.27 -6.07
C GLU A 36 -13.07 -4.99 -5.59
N ASP A 37 -12.88 -6.07 -4.82
CA ASP A 37 -13.96 -6.83 -4.16
C ASP A 37 -14.45 -6.19 -2.84
N ALA A 38 -13.79 -5.14 -2.36
CA ALA A 38 -14.07 -4.59 -1.05
C ALA A 38 -15.22 -3.56 -1.05
N ASP A 39 -16.27 -3.85 -0.28
CA ASP A 39 -17.54 -3.11 -0.31
C ASP A 39 -17.62 -1.98 0.74
N TRP A 40 -16.50 -1.29 1.01
CA TRP A 40 -16.44 -0.20 1.98
C TRP A 40 -16.08 1.15 1.36
N ARG A 41 -16.53 2.24 1.99
CA ARG A 41 -16.58 3.59 1.41
C ARG A 41 -15.25 4.13 0.89
N GLY A 42 -14.13 3.72 1.48
CA GLY A 42 -12.79 4.15 1.09
C GLY A 42 -12.01 3.18 0.21
N ALA A 43 -12.55 1.99 -0.10
CA ALA A 43 -11.86 0.96 -0.87
C ALA A 43 -11.48 1.47 -2.27
N LYS A 44 -12.42 2.15 -2.94
CA LYS A 44 -12.21 2.69 -4.29
C LYS A 44 -11.17 3.81 -4.35
N THR A 45 -11.13 4.67 -3.34
CA THR A 45 -10.11 5.74 -3.25
C THR A 45 -8.73 5.14 -3.08
N LEU A 46 -8.62 4.20 -2.15
CA LEU A 46 -7.39 3.49 -1.86
C LEU A 46 -6.89 2.68 -3.07
N HIS A 47 -7.80 2.02 -3.77
CA HIS A 47 -7.50 1.33 -5.03
C HIS A 47 -6.90 2.28 -6.07
N ALA A 48 -7.51 3.45 -6.29
CA ALA A 48 -6.98 4.43 -7.24
C ALA A 48 -5.58 4.96 -6.85
N ASP A 49 -5.36 5.19 -5.56
CA ASP A 49 -4.07 5.63 -5.04
C ASP A 49 -3.00 4.56 -5.29
N LEU A 50 -3.29 3.29 -4.98
CA LEU A 50 -2.37 2.17 -5.20
C LEU A 50 -2.04 1.91 -6.67
N VAL A 51 -3.02 2.06 -7.56
CA VAL A 51 -2.76 1.97 -9.01
C VAL A 51 -1.72 3.01 -9.41
N SER A 52 -1.83 4.23 -8.87
CA SER A 52 -0.89 5.31 -9.14
C SER A 52 0.52 5.01 -8.61
N LEU A 53 0.61 4.43 -7.40
CA LEU A 53 1.89 3.99 -6.83
C LEU A 53 2.53 2.87 -7.66
N ARG A 54 1.74 1.86 -8.05
CA ARG A 54 2.20 0.76 -8.89
C ARG A 54 2.77 1.27 -10.21
N HIS A 55 2.05 2.18 -10.89
CA HIS A 55 2.54 2.79 -12.13
C HIS A 55 3.88 3.51 -11.95
N GLN A 56 4.15 4.11 -10.79
CA GLN A 56 5.43 4.76 -10.52
C GLN A 56 6.56 3.77 -10.23
N LEU A 57 6.25 2.64 -9.61
CA LEU A 57 7.21 1.55 -9.41
C LEU A 57 7.51 0.80 -10.72
N GLU A 58 6.54 0.69 -11.61
CA GLU A 58 6.68 0.11 -12.96
C GLU A 58 7.33 1.06 -13.98
N SER A 59 7.59 2.32 -13.59
CA SER A 59 8.24 3.31 -14.46
C SER A 59 9.70 2.92 -14.73
N ASP A 60 10.21 3.21 -15.93
CA ASP A 60 11.59 2.91 -16.38
C ASP A 60 12.67 3.55 -15.48
N ALA A 61 12.32 4.61 -14.75
CA ALA A 61 13.20 5.30 -13.79
C ALA A 61 12.44 5.57 -12.48
N PRO A 62 12.31 4.55 -11.60
CA PRO A 62 11.68 4.72 -10.31
C PRO A 62 12.56 5.60 -9.42
N ASP A 63 12.09 6.82 -9.12
CA ASP A 63 12.77 7.74 -8.22
C ASP A 63 12.41 7.37 -6.78
N ALA A 64 13.39 6.86 -6.02
CA ALA A 64 13.19 6.41 -4.65
C ALA A 64 12.63 7.50 -3.73
N GLY A 65 13.04 8.77 -3.91
CA GLY A 65 12.51 9.90 -3.14
C GLY A 65 11.05 10.18 -3.49
N ARG A 66 10.72 10.13 -4.78
CA ARG A 66 9.33 10.30 -5.25
C ARG A 66 8.42 9.16 -4.83
N ILE A 67 8.93 7.93 -4.80
CA ILE A 67 8.24 6.74 -4.30
C ILE A 67 8.02 6.87 -2.79
N SER A 68 9.02 7.33 -2.04
CA SER A 68 8.92 7.64 -0.61
C SER A 68 7.76 8.61 -0.33
N ASP A 69 7.71 9.73 -1.04
CA ASP A 69 6.66 10.75 -0.92
C ASP A 69 5.27 10.17 -1.26
N LEU A 70 5.20 9.31 -2.28
CA LEU A 70 3.96 8.66 -2.67
C LEU A 70 3.50 7.65 -1.62
N LEU A 71 4.39 6.82 -1.09
CA LEU A 71 4.09 5.84 -0.04
C LEU A 71 3.53 6.52 1.22
N VAL A 72 4.15 7.62 1.65
CA VAL A 72 3.67 8.40 2.80
C VAL A 72 2.27 8.96 2.53
N LYS A 73 2.06 9.62 1.39
CA LYS A 73 0.74 10.15 1.02
C LYS A 73 -0.32 9.08 0.91
N LEU A 74 0.05 7.90 0.38
CA LEU A 74 -0.83 6.76 0.26
C LEU A 74 -1.26 6.25 1.62
N GLY A 75 -0.31 6.12 2.54
CA GLY A 75 -0.60 5.73 3.92
C GLY A 75 -1.54 6.73 4.59
N GLU A 76 -1.31 8.04 4.47
CA GLU A 76 -2.22 9.06 5.01
C GLU A 76 -3.62 9.03 4.37
N SER A 77 -3.72 8.67 3.09
CA SER A 77 -5.00 8.49 2.39
C SER A 77 -5.70 7.22 2.86
N ALA A 78 -4.96 6.12 3.01
CA ALA A 78 -5.44 4.83 3.48
C ALA A 78 -5.96 4.89 4.91
N GLU A 79 -5.25 5.57 5.81
CA GLU A 79 -5.69 5.79 7.19
C GLU A 79 -7.03 6.55 7.24
N ARG A 80 -7.20 7.56 6.38
CA ARG A 80 -8.46 8.32 6.26
C ARG A 80 -9.57 7.56 5.57
N ALA A 81 -9.22 6.65 4.67
CA ALA A 81 -10.15 5.79 3.96
C ALA A 81 -10.67 4.67 4.87
N ALA A 82 -9.84 4.21 5.82
CA ALA A 82 -10.13 3.09 6.70
C ALA A 82 -11.52 3.23 7.37
N PRO A 83 -12.36 2.19 7.30
CA PRO A 83 -13.65 2.22 7.98
C PRO A 83 -13.44 2.27 9.51
N GLU A 84 -14.31 3.01 10.21
CA GLU A 84 -14.28 3.09 11.66
C GLU A 84 -14.72 1.75 12.28
N GLY A 85 -13.76 1.02 12.83
CA GLY A 85 -13.99 -0.23 13.56
C GLY A 85 -14.11 -1.48 12.68
N GLY A 86 -14.00 -2.64 13.33
CA GLY A 86 -13.97 -3.94 12.69
C GLY A 86 -12.59 -4.32 12.12
N GLN A 87 -12.45 -5.59 11.77
CA GLN A 87 -11.17 -6.17 11.35
C GLN A 87 -10.59 -5.48 10.09
N VAL A 88 -11.45 -5.06 9.16
CA VAL A 88 -11.03 -4.37 7.94
C VAL A 88 -10.45 -2.99 8.25
N GLY A 89 -11.06 -2.24 9.18
CA GLY A 89 -10.53 -0.95 9.63
C GLY A 89 -9.14 -1.10 10.24
N GLU A 90 -8.98 -2.03 11.17
CA GLU A 90 -7.69 -2.31 11.82
C GLU A 90 -6.62 -2.74 10.80
N GLN A 91 -6.98 -3.58 9.82
CA GLN A 91 -6.08 -4.02 8.76
C GLN A 91 -5.65 -2.87 7.84
N VAL A 92 -6.59 -2.02 7.41
CA VAL A 92 -6.30 -0.87 6.54
C VAL A 92 -5.47 0.17 7.30
N THR A 93 -5.77 0.47 8.56
CA THR A 93 -4.98 1.38 9.40
C THR A 93 -3.57 0.84 9.64
N LYS A 94 -3.42 -0.46 9.90
CA LYS A 94 -2.11 -1.08 10.09
C LYS A 94 -1.28 -0.99 8.81
N LEU A 95 -1.88 -1.29 7.67
CA LEU A 95 -1.21 -1.16 6.38
C LEU A 95 -0.89 0.31 6.06
N ALA A 96 -1.76 1.25 6.39
CA ALA A 96 -1.50 2.68 6.23
C ALA A 96 -0.22 3.10 6.99
N SER A 97 -0.09 2.66 8.24
CA SER A 97 1.12 2.89 9.04
C SER A 97 2.35 2.24 8.40
N THR A 98 2.24 0.99 7.96
CA THR A 98 3.34 0.29 7.29
C THR A 98 3.79 0.99 6.00
N LEU A 99 2.86 1.51 5.19
CA LEU A 99 3.20 2.29 3.99
C LEU A 99 3.93 3.59 4.34
N MET A 100 3.49 4.30 5.38
CA MET A 100 4.17 5.51 5.83
C MET A 100 5.58 5.21 6.36
N ASP A 101 5.73 4.15 7.15
CA ASP A 101 7.04 3.71 7.64
C ASP A 101 7.94 3.26 6.49
N ALA A 102 7.37 2.57 5.49
CA ALA A 102 8.08 2.17 4.30
C ALA A 102 8.63 3.38 3.53
N GLY A 103 7.78 4.39 3.28
CA GLY A 103 8.18 5.62 2.63
C GLY A 103 9.26 6.37 3.40
N LYS A 104 9.13 6.47 4.73
CA LYS A 104 10.14 7.12 5.60
C LYS A 104 11.49 6.40 5.62
N ARG A 105 11.51 5.08 5.46
CA ARG A 105 12.75 4.28 5.41
C ARG A 105 13.45 4.37 4.06
N LEU A 106 12.70 4.69 3.01
CA LEU A 106 13.19 4.85 1.63
C LEU A 106 13.69 6.29 1.33
N ALA A 107 13.23 7.27 2.12
CA ALA A 107 13.61 8.69 2.05
C ALA A 107 15.04 8.94 2.59
#